data_AF-A0A448WR02-F1
#
_entry.id   AF-A0A448WR02-F1
#
_cell.length_a   1.000
_cell.length_b   1.000
_cell.length_c   1.000
_cell.angle_alpha   90.00
_cell.angle_beta   90.00
_cell.angle_gamma   90.00
#
_symmetry.space_group_name_H-M   'P 1'
#
loop_
_entity.id
_entity.type
_entity.pdbx_description
1 polymer ?
#
loop_
_entity_poly.entity_id
_entity_poly.type
_entity_poly.pdbx_seq_one_letter_code
_entity_poly.pdbx_strand_id
1 'polypeptide(L)'
;MVLTKNYEELRSGSLMNTLVHLQKVCNHPYLMPAGAAIAPRLSLPESDRSSGHLPPFKPDILINVSGKLELMMRLLEGLKAGGHRVLIFSKMTSLLDLLEEALIFAKPISLG
;
A
#
# COMPACT_ATOMS: atom_id res chain seq x y z
N MET A 1 14.49 -6.75 -14.33
CA MET A 1 14.32 -8.20 -14.54
C MET A 1 13.04 -8.70 -13.86
N VAL A 2 11.88 -8.14 -14.24
CA VAL A 2 10.53 -8.60 -13.84
C VAL A 2 9.75 -9.09 -15.08
N LEU A 3 10.20 -8.70 -16.28
CA LEU A 3 9.44 -8.84 -17.52
C LEU A 3 9.61 -10.18 -18.25
N THR A 4 10.45 -11.11 -17.78
CA THR A 4 10.78 -12.31 -18.60
C THR A 4 10.60 -13.67 -17.92
N LYS A 5 10.28 -13.77 -16.62
CA LYS A 5 10.18 -15.10 -15.96
C LYS A 5 8.91 -15.40 -15.17
N ASN A 6 8.19 -14.42 -14.63
CA ASN A 6 6.95 -14.66 -13.84
C ASN A 6 5.67 -14.19 -14.55
N TYR A 7 5.67 -14.12 -15.89
CA TYR A 7 4.49 -13.71 -16.65
C TYR A 7 3.30 -14.66 -16.42
N GLU A 8 3.55 -15.96 -16.25
CA GLU A 8 2.51 -16.96 -16.00
C GLU A 8 1.86 -16.83 -14.61
N GLU A 9 2.60 -16.43 -13.57
CA GLU A 9 2.03 -16.18 -12.23
C GLU A 9 1.19 -14.89 -12.19
N LEU A 10 1.52 -13.92 -13.05
CA LEU A 10 0.72 -12.71 -13.28
C LEU A 10 -0.50 -12.95 -14.18
N ARG A 11 -0.64 -14.17 -14.75
CA ARG A 11 -1.69 -14.58 -15.69
C ARG A 11 -2.91 -15.19 -15.00
N SER A 12 -3.14 -14.96 -13.71
CA SER A 12 -4.37 -15.39 -13.05
C SER A 12 -5.55 -14.51 -13.51
N GLY A 13 -6.12 -14.86 -14.67
CA GLY A 13 -7.33 -14.25 -15.21
C GLY A 13 -7.08 -13.04 -16.09
N SER A 14 -7.10 -13.28 -17.41
CA SER A 14 -7.27 -12.29 -18.49
C SER A 14 -6.44 -11.00 -18.39
N LEU A 15 -5.38 -10.90 -19.20
CA LEU A 15 -4.61 -9.67 -19.45
C LEU A 15 -5.46 -8.60 -20.16
N MET A 16 -6.53 -8.12 -19.55
CA MET A 16 -7.33 -7.04 -20.15
C MET A 16 -6.66 -5.67 -20.05
N ASN A 17 -5.54 -5.52 -19.32
CA ASN A 17 -4.76 -4.29 -19.38
C ASN A 17 -3.37 -4.42 -18.72
N THR A 18 -2.37 -4.94 -19.44
CA THR A 18 -0.97 -5.03 -18.96
C THR A 18 -0.46 -3.68 -18.43
N LEU A 19 -0.89 -2.56 -19.03
CA LEU A 19 -0.52 -1.22 -18.57
C LEU A 19 -1.09 -0.89 -17.19
N VAL A 20 -2.32 -1.31 -16.87
CA VAL A 20 -2.91 -1.11 -15.54
C VAL A 20 -2.17 -1.93 -14.48
N HIS A 21 -1.75 -3.15 -14.80
CA HIS A 21 -0.95 -3.96 -13.86
C HIS A 21 0.44 -3.35 -13.61
N LEU A 22 1.09 -2.83 -14.65
CA LEU A 22 2.36 -2.11 -14.48
C LEU A 22 2.17 -0.83 -13.66
N GLN A 23 1.08 -0.07 -13.90
CA GLN A 23 0.75 1.11 -13.09
C GLN A 23 0.51 0.75 -11.61
N LYS A 24 -0.19 -0.36 -11.33
CA LYS A 24 -0.39 -0.87 -9.97
C LYS A 24 0.93 -1.17 -9.27
N VAL A 25 1.79 -1.98 -9.89
CA VAL A 25 3.09 -2.37 -9.31
C VAL A 25 3.99 -1.16 -9.07
N CYS A 26 4.02 -0.19 -9.99
CA CYS A 26 4.79 1.05 -9.82
C CYS A 26 4.25 1.97 -8.71
N ASN A 27 3.00 1.78 -8.28
CA ASN A 27 2.43 2.53 -7.16
C ASN A 27 2.66 1.79 -5.84
N HIS A 28 2.28 0.52 -5.78
CA HIS A 28 2.50 -0.31 -4.61
C HIS A 28 2.34 -1.82 -4.95
N PRO A 29 3.23 -2.72 -4.54
CA PRO A 29 3.13 -4.16 -4.82
C PRO A 29 1.82 -4.80 -4.33
N TYR A 30 1.30 -4.36 -3.19
CA TYR A 30 0.03 -4.87 -2.62
C TYR A 30 -1.23 -4.42 -3.37
N LEU A 31 -1.12 -3.57 -4.40
CA LEU A 31 -2.24 -3.30 -5.32
C LEU A 31 -2.49 -4.46 -6.30
N MET A 32 -1.51 -5.38 -6.40
CA MET A 32 -1.67 -6.62 -7.14
C MET A 32 -2.22 -7.71 -6.21
N PRO A 33 -3.19 -8.53 -6.67
CA PRO A 33 -3.73 -9.63 -5.87
C PRO A 33 -2.64 -10.58 -5.32
N ALA A 34 -1.65 -10.91 -6.17
CA ALA A 34 -0.51 -11.74 -5.77
C ALA A 34 0.33 -11.10 -4.66
N GLY A 35 0.54 -9.77 -4.72
CA GLY A 35 1.28 -9.04 -3.68
C GLY A 35 0.49 -8.94 -2.37
N ALA A 36 -0.83 -8.70 -2.45
CA ALA A 36 -1.69 -8.61 -1.28
C ALA A 36 -1.84 -9.94 -0.52
N ALA A 37 -1.73 -11.08 -1.23
CA ALA A 37 -1.85 -12.42 -0.65
C ALA A 37 -0.64 -12.79 0.23
N ILE A 38 0.55 -12.30 -0.11
CA ILE A 38 1.81 -12.58 0.62
C ILE A 38 2.16 -11.49 1.65
N ALA A 39 1.42 -10.39 1.66
CA ALA A 39 1.70 -9.24 2.50
C ALA A 39 1.49 -9.58 3.99
N PRO A 40 2.46 -9.28 4.86
CA PRO A 40 2.30 -9.48 6.29
C PRO A 40 1.19 -8.58 6.86
N ARG A 41 0.30 -9.18 7.65
CA ARG A 41 -0.82 -8.49 8.31
C ARG A 41 -0.66 -8.49 9.82
N LEU A 42 -1.33 -7.55 10.47
CA LEU A 42 -1.40 -7.45 11.91
C LEU A 42 -2.25 -8.59 12.47
N SER A 43 -1.75 -9.22 13.54
CA SER A 43 -2.47 -10.26 14.27
C SER A 43 -3.50 -9.59 15.17
N LEU A 44 -4.74 -9.44 14.69
CA LEU A 44 -5.84 -8.93 15.53
C LEU A 44 -6.49 -10.07 16.34
N PRO A 45 -6.92 -9.79 17.60
CA PRO A 45 -7.67 -10.74 18.41
C PRO A 45 -8.98 -11.13 17.73
N GLU A 46 -9.43 -12.38 17.94
CA GLU A 46 -10.52 -13.00 17.18
C GLU A 46 -11.87 -12.28 17.31
N SER A 47 -12.05 -11.45 18.34
CA SER A 47 -13.26 -10.65 18.57
C SER A 47 -13.57 -9.67 17.44
N ASP A 48 -12.54 -9.15 16.76
CA ASP A 48 -12.69 -8.11 15.72
C ASP A 48 -12.83 -8.68 14.29
N ARG A 49 -12.66 -10.01 14.13
CA ARG A 49 -12.82 -10.70 12.83
C ARG A 49 -14.28 -10.83 12.39
N SER A 50 -15.22 -10.48 13.25
CA SER A 50 -16.66 -10.55 13.02
C SER A 50 -17.17 -9.54 11.97
N SER A 51 -16.35 -8.53 11.61
CA SER A 51 -16.69 -7.52 10.60
C SER A 51 -16.53 -7.97 9.14
N GLY A 52 -16.02 -9.19 8.89
CA GLY A 52 -15.78 -9.70 7.53
C GLY A 52 -14.63 -9.02 6.77
N HIS A 53 -13.93 -8.07 7.40
CA HIS A 53 -12.75 -7.42 6.83
C HIS A 53 -11.47 -8.17 7.17
N LEU A 54 -10.54 -8.23 6.21
CA LEU A 54 -9.22 -8.84 6.40
C LEU A 54 -8.37 -7.93 7.31
N PRO A 55 -7.54 -8.48 8.23
CA PRO A 55 -6.73 -7.67 9.13
C PRO A 55 -5.82 -6.70 8.37
N PRO A 56 -5.54 -5.51 8.92
CA PRO A 56 -4.69 -4.53 8.26
C PRO A 56 -3.28 -5.10 8.03
N PHE A 57 -2.62 -4.69 6.95
CA PHE A 57 -1.20 -4.83 6.70
C PHE A 57 -0.36 -4.25 7.85
N LYS A 58 0.83 -4.82 8.04
CA LYS A 58 1.81 -4.25 8.97
C LYS A 58 2.32 -2.91 8.41
N PRO A 59 2.17 -1.79 9.14
CA PRO A 59 2.43 -0.45 8.61
C PRO A 59 3.89 -0.25 8.19
N ASP A 60 4.86 -0.73 8.98
CA ASP A 60 6.29 -0.60 8.67
C ASP A 60 6.63 -1.27 7.33
N ILE A 61 6.05 -2.44 7.08
CA ILE A 61 6.32 -3.22 5.86
C ILE A 61 5.54 -2.63 4.67
N LEU A 62 4.31 -2.18 4.91
CA LEU A 62 3.50 -1.47 3.92
C LEU A 62 4.24 -0.25 3.38
N ILE A 63 4.88 0.55 4.24
CA ILE A 63 5.63 1.73 3.79
C ILE A 63 6.93 1.34 3.07
N ASN A 64 7.70 0.42 3.66
CA ASN A 64 9.05 0.10 3.17
C ASN A 64 9.08 -0.68 1.84
N VAL A 65 7.98 -1.34 1.45
CA VAL A 65 7.92 -2.11 0.20
C VAL A 65 7.64 -1.23 -1.03
N SER A 66 7.31 0.06 -0.83
CA SER A 66 7.14 1.03 -1.91
C SER A 66 7.95 2.29 -1.65
N GLY A 67 9.00 2.51 -2.46
CA GLY A 67 9.83 3.71 -2.36
C GLY A 67 9.07 5.02 -2.60
N LYS A 68 7.96 4.97 -3.36
CA LYS A 68 7.06 6.13 -3.52
C LYS A 68 6.34 6.45 -2.21
N LEU A 69 5.87 5.42 -1.51
CA LEU A 69 5.17 5.58 -0.23
C LEU A 69 6.14 6.01 0.87
N GLU A 70 7.32 5.38 0.96
CA GLU A 70 8.38 5.76 1.90
C GLU A 70 8.78 7.24 1.77
N LEU A 71 9.04 7.70 0.54
CA LEU A 71 9.35 9.11 0.29
C LEU A 71 8.19 10.03 0.66
N MET A 72 6.97 9.65 0.31
CA MET A 72 5.77 10.44 0.61
C MET A 72 5.59 10.61 2.12
N MET A 73 5.78 9.55 2.92
CA MET A 73 5.66 9.62 4.38
C MET A 73 6.66 10.61 4.98
N ARG A 74 7.93 10.58 4.53
CA ARG A 74 8.96 11.55 4.96
C ARG A 74 8.60 13.00 4.59
N LEU A 75 8.06 13.22 3.40
CA LEU A 75 7.61 14.53 2.97
C LEU A 75 6.43 15.03 3.81
N LEU A 76 5.47 14.15 4.13
CA LEU A 76 4.32 14.48 4.96
C LEU A 76 4.74 14.85 6.39
N GLU A 77 5.74 14.18 6.96
CA GLU A 77 6.31 14.54 8.26
C GLU A 77 6.85 15.97 8.28
N GLY A 78 7.67 16.33 7.29
CA GLY A 78 8.20 17.70 7.17
C GLY A 78 7.13 18.76 6.94
N LEU A 79 6.15 18.46 6.08
CA LEU A 79 5.05 19.39 5.80
C LEU A 79 4.10 19.57 6.99
N LYS A 80 3.87 18.51 7.78
CA LYS A 80 3.09 18.58 9.02
C LYS A 80 3.81 19.42 10.07
N ALA A 81 5.12 19.27 10.23
CA ALA A 81 5.92 20.10 11.12
C ALA A 81 5.84 21.59 10.72
N GLY A 82 5.78 21.89 9.42
CA GLY A 82 5.56 23.25 8.90
C GLY A 82 4.10 23.76 8.96
N GLY A 83 3.15 22.96 9.45
CA GLY A 83 1.73 23.34 9.54
C GLY A 83 1.00 23.41 8.19
N HIS A 84 1.54 22.79 7.14
CA HIS A 84 0.92 22.79 5.81
C HIS A 84 -0.26 21.82 5.72
N ARG A 85 -1.24 22.17 4.89
CA ARG A 85 -2.33 21.27 4.49
C ARG A 85 -2.01 20.66 3.13
N VAL A 86 -1.98 19.34 3.07
CA VAL A 86 -1.60 18.57 1.87
C VAL A 86 -2.83 17.90 1.28
N LEU A 87 -2.97 17.94 -0.05
CA LEU A 87 -3.97 17.19 -0.80
C LEU A 87 -3.26 16.12 -1.64
N ILE A 88 -3.73 14.87 -1.53
CA ILE A 88 -3.17 13.73 -2.27
C ILE A 88 -4.18 13.31 -3.34
N PHE A 89 -3.73 13.28 -4.60
CA PHE A 89 -4.54 12.81 -5.73
C PHE A 89 -3.98 11.51 -6.26
N SER A 90 -4.85 10.52 -6.48
CA SER A 90 -4.51 9.26 -7.12
C SER A 90 -5.54 8.91 -8.18
N LYS A 91 -5.09 8.42 -9.34
CA LYS A 91 -5.97 7.84 -10.37
C LYS A 91 -6.53 6.47 -9.94
N MET A 92 -5.98 5.88 -8.88
CA MET A 92 -6.37 4.56 -8.37
C MET A 92 -6.93 4.70 -6.95
N THR A 93 -8.20 4.39 -6.77
CA THR A 93 -8.87 4.40 -5.46
C THR A 93 -8.21 3.42 -4.49
N SER A 94 -7.84 2.22 -4.96
CA SER A 94 -7.14 1.22 -4.14
C SER A 94 -5.80 1.69 -3.56
N LEU A 95 -5.14 2.68 -4.18
CA LEU A 95 -3.94 3.28 -3.59
C LEU A 95 -4.33 4.17 -2.41
N LEU A 96 -5.43 4.91 -2.50
CA LEU A 96 -5.91 5.75 -1.40
C LEU A 96 -6.27 4.90 -0.18
N ASP A 97 -6.87 3.72 -0.37
CA ASP A 97 -7.17 2.77 0.71
C ASP A 97 -5.87 2.33 1.44
N LEU A 98 -4.81 2.01 0.69
CA LEU A 98 -3.51 1.69 1.28
C LEU A 98 -2.86 2.89 2.00
N LEU A 99 -3.05 4.10 1.48
CA LEU A 99 -2.55 5.32 2.10
C LEU A 99 -3.27 5.62 3.41
N GLU A 100 -4.58 5.45 3.44
CA GLU A 100 -5.38 5.60 4.67
C GLU A 100 -4.86 4.65 5.74
N GLU A 101 -4.67 3.39 5.40
CA GLU A 101 -4.16 2.38 6.32
C GLU A 101 -2.74 2.71 6.82
N ALA A 102 -1.86 3.12 5.90
CA ALA A 102 -0.52 3.59 6.27
C ALA A 102 -0.59 4.80 7.22
N LEU A 103 -1.46 5.79 6.99
CA LEU A 103 -1.54 6.99 7.82
C LEU A 103 -2.19 6.76 9.19
N ILE A 104 -3.14 5.82 9.29
CA ILE A 104 -3.81 5.47 10.55
C ILE A 104 -2.89 4.63 11.44
N PHE A 105 -2.21 3.63 10.86
CA PHE A 105 -1.44 2.64 11.63
C PHE A 105 0.06 2.94 11.69
N ALA A 106 0.62 3.73 10.78
CA ALA A 106 1.98 4.22 10.95
C ALA A 106 2.01 5.07 12.22
N LYS A 107 2.93 4.69 13.10
CA LYS A 107 3.20 5.29 14.41
C LYS A 107 2.99 6.82 14.33
N PRO A 108 2.33 7.45 15.32
CA PRO A 108 2.07 8.87 15.28
C PRO A 108 3.40 9.59 15.04
N ILE A 109 3.46 10.25 13.88
CA ILE A 109 4.51 11.16 13.42
C ILE A 109 5.19 11.75 14.64
N SER A 110 6.33 11.17 15.00
CA SER A 110 6.95 11.42 16.28
C SER A 110 7.44 12.85 16.27
N LEU A 111 6.80 13.67 17.11
CA LEU A 111 7.44 14.80 17.75
C LEU A 111 8.73 14.28 18.41
N GLY A 112 9.85 14.60 17.77
CA GLY A 112 11.17 14.67 18.38
C GLY A 112 11.72 16.05 18.06
#